data_AF-A0A7S2FT71-F1
#
_entry.id   AF-A0A7S2FT71-F1
#
_cell.length_a   1.000
_cell.length_b   1.000
_cell.length_c   1.000
_cell.angle_alpha   90.00
_cell.angle_beta   90.00
_cell.angle_gamma   90.00
#
_symmetry.space_group_name_H-M   'P 1'
#
loop_
_entity.id
_entity.type
_entity.pdbx_description
1 polymer ?
#
loop_
_entity_poly.entity_id
_entity_poly.type
_entity_poly.pdbx_seq_one_letter_code
_entity_poly.pdbx_strand_id
1 'polypeptide(L)'
;MAFINLAGEDAENTAAGAAATELDAVRSLMPYIEDKWETPASIANLTLSARLAGSTTEVLALLQQANAVQLNQEYNEPPHWFMPLRHCVGTVQLQMGDAPAADQTFRDDLTRNFPDNGWSLYGLVTAMRAQVDRYTDRDIALVQGAFDAAWERADYALDEATLACPMFAGL
;
A
#
# COMPACT_ATOMS: atom_id res chain seq x y z
N MET A 1 -7.64 37.94 -8.40
CA MET A 1 -7.57 37.79 -6.93
C MET A 1 -8.33 36.52 -6.60
N ALA A 2 -7.62 35.39 -6.53
CA ALA A 2 -8.23 34.10 -6.21
C ALA A 2 -8.27 33.97 -4.68
N PHE A 3 -9.46 33.84 -4.12
CA PHE A 3 -9.62 33.45 -2.72
C PHE A 3 -9.28 31.96 -2.62
N ILE A 4 -8.17 31.65 -1.98
CA ILE A 4 -7.83 30.27 -1.59
C ILE A 4 -8.86 29.83 -0.54
N ASN A 5 -9.42 28.64 -0.74
CA ASN A 5 -10.48 28.06 0.06
C ASN A 5 -9.94 27.58 1.43
N LEU A 6 -9.73 28.52 2.36
CA LEU A 6 -9.24 28.24 3.73
C LEU A 6 -10.15 27.29 4.52
N ALA A 7 -11.43 27.19 4.16
CA ALA A 7 -12.39 26.32 4.86
C ALA A 7 -12.14 24.81 4.63
N GLY A 8 -11.51 24.43 3.51
CA GLY A 8 -11.14 23.03 3.25
C GLY A 8 -9.92 22.59 4.06
N GLU A 9 -8.92 23.47 4.14
CA GLU A 9 -7.65 23.24 4.84
C GLU A 9 -7.86 23.13 6.36
N ASP A 10 -8.73 23.97 6.93
CA ASP A 10 -9.09 23.92 8.36
C ASP A 10 -9.84 22.63 8.73
N ALA A 11 -10.71 22.12 7.84
CA ALA A 11 -11.48 20.89 8.08
C ALA A 11 -10.62 19.62 7.98
N GLU A 12 -9.72 19.57 6.99
CA GLU A 12 -8.78 18.47 6.80
C GLU A 12 -7.76 18.40 7.94
N ASN A 13 -7.26 19.56 8.39
CA ASN A 13 -6.36 19.67 9.55
C ASN A 13 -7.06 19.28 10.87
N THR A 14 -8.35 19.61 11.02
CA THR A 14 -9.16 19.19 12.17
C THR A 14 -9.42 17.68 12.17
N ALA A 15 -9.71 17.10 11.01
CA ALA A 15 -9.90 15.65 10.86
C ALA A 15 -8.60 14.87 11.12
N ALA A 16 -7.46 15.36 10.62
CA ALA A 16 -6.15 14.79 10.91
C ALA A 16 -5.82 14.84 12.42
N GLY A 17 -6.14 15.95 13.09
CA GLY A 17 -5.98 16.08 14.55
C GLY A 17 -6.86 15.11 15.36
N ALA A 18 -8.10 14.90 14.92
CA ALA A 18 -8.99 13.91 15.53
C ALA A 18 -8.48 12.48 15.34
N ALA A 19 -8.05 12.14 14.11
CA ALA A 19 -7.47 10.82 13.81
C ALA A 19 -6.17 10.55 14.57
N ALA A 20 -5.32 11.57 14.78
CA ALA A 20 -4.13 11.46 15.62
C ALA A 20 -4.48 11.16 17.08
N THR A 21 -5.54 11.79 17.60
CA THR A 21 -6.05 11.53 18.96
C THR A 21 -6.58 10.09 19.09
N GLU A 22 -7.32 9.60 18.10
CA GLU A 22 -7.80 8.21 18.06
C GLU A 22 -6.64 7.22 17.97
N LEU A 23 -5.61 7.51 17.17
CA LEU A 23 -4.40 6.70 17.08
C LEU A 23 -3.68 6.58 18.43
N ASP A 24 -3.55 7.68 19.17
CA ASP A 24 -2.97 7.66 20.51
C ASP A 24 -3.81 6.86 21.51
N ALA A 25 -5.14 6.95 21.43
CA ALA A 25 -6.04 6.12 22.22
C ALA A 25 -5.85 4.61 21.92
N VAL A 26 -5.74 4.24 20.65
CA VAL A 26 -5.45 2.86 20.23
C VAL A 26 -4.09 2.40 20.76
N ARG A 27 -3.05 3.23 20.66
CA ARG A 27 -1.72 2.92 21.19
C ARG A 27 -1.72 2.68 22.70
N SER A 28 -2.54 3.41 23.45
CA SER A 28 -2.68 3.19 24.90
C SER A 28 -3.26 1.82 25.25
N LEU A 29 -4.01 1.20 24.32
CA LEU A 29 -4.60 -0.12 24.49
C LEU A 29 -3.65 -1.25 24.08
N MET A 30 -2.61 -0.98 23.29
CA MET A 30 -1.69 -2.01 22.79
C MET A 30 -1.11 -2.94 23.87
N PRO A 31 -0.71 -2.46 25.07
CA PRO A 31 -0.19 -3.35 26.13
C PRO A 31 -1.22 -4.35 26.69
N TYR A 32 -2.50 -4.18 26.38
CA TYR A 32 -3.60 -5.03 26.84
C TYR A 32 -4.14 -5.95 25.74
N ILE A 33 -3.57 -5.90 24.55
CA ILE A 33 -3.95 -6.75 23.43
C ILE A 33 -3.43 -8.17 23.69
N GLU A 34 -4.28 -9.17 23.53
CA GLU A 34 -3.86 -10.57 23.62
C GLU A 34 -2.83 -10.89 22.53
N ASP A 35 -1.83 -11.74 22.84
CA ASP A 35 -0.72 -12.13 21.96
C ASP A 35 -1.16 -12.44 20.51
N LYS A 36 -2.29 -13.17 20.34
CA LYS A 36 -2.82 -13.56 19.02
C LYS A 36 -3.26 -12.38 18.13
N TRP A 37 -3.41 -11.19 18.72
CA TRP A 37 -3.86 -9.96 18.06
C TRP A 37 -2.76 -8.89 17.99
N GLU A 38 -1.58 -9.12 18.60
CA GLU A 38 -0.49 -8.14 18.61
C GLU A 38 -0.02 -7.77 17.20
N THR A 39 0.14 -8.76 16.33
CA THR A 39 0.54 -8.55 14.93
C THR A 39 -0.46 -7.70 14.15
N PRO A 40 -1.75 -8.08 14.01
CA PRO A 40 -2.70 -7.27 13.26
C PRO A 40 -2.89 -5.88 13.89
N ALA A 41 -2.83 -5.76 15.22
CA ALA A 41 -2.87 -4.45 15.88
C ALA A 41 -1.66 -3.58 15.55
N SER A 42 -0.46 -4.16 15.51
CA SER A 42 0.77 -3.46 15.13
C SER A 42 0.74 -3.01 13.67
N ILE A 43 0.25 -3.86 12.76
CA ILE A 43 0.05 -3.50 11.34
C ILE A 43 -0.97 -2.36 11.22
N ALA A 44 -2.10 -2.44 11.90
CA ALA A 44 -3.13 -1.40 11.89
C ALA A 44 -2.59 -0.06 12.43
N ASN A 45 -1.86 -0.08 13.54
CA ASN A 45 -1.22 1.11 14.10
C ASN A 45 -0.22 1.72 13.11
N LEU A 46 0.65 0.93 12.50
CA LEU A 46 1.67 1.42 11.56
C LEU A 46 1.05 1.96 10.27
N THR A 47 0.04 1.29 9.71
CA THR A 47 -0.65 1.74 8.49
C THR A 47 -1.49 3.01 8.72
N LEU A 48 -2.16 3.13 9.86
CA LEU A 48 -2.85 4.38 10.24
C LEU A 48 -1.84 5.51 10.49
N SER A 49 -0.74 5.22 11.20
CA SER A 49 0.35 6.19 11.37
C SER A 49 0.89 6.67 10.02
N ALA A 50 1.06 5.75 9.06
CA ALA A 50 1.49 6.09 7.71
C ALA A 50 0.48 6.98 6.98
N ARG A 51 -0.84 6.79 7.18
CA ARG A 51 -1.86 7.66 6.58
C ARG A 51 -1.88 9.07 7.15
N LEU A 52 -1.44 9.24 8.40
CA LEU A 52 -1.37 10.54 9.08
C LEU A 52 0.01 11.20 8.96
N ALA A 53 0.97 10.54 8.30
CA ALA A 53 2.33 11.05 8.19
C ALA A 53 2.37 12.30 7.31
N GLY A 54 3.27 13.23 7.64
CA GLY A 54 3.35 14.53 6.95
C GLY A 54 4.12 14.50 5.62
N SER A 55 4.70 13.36 5.25
CA SER A 55 5.49 13.22 4.02
C SER A 55 5.51 11.79 3.49
N THR A 56 5.57 11.63 2.17
CA THR A 56 5.65 10.32 1.49
C THR A 56 6.85 9.49 1.92
N THR A 57 7.97 10.11 2.29
CA THR A 57 9.14 9.43 2.86
C THR A 57 8.80 8.76 4.20
N GLU A 58 8.08 9.47 5.08
CA GLU A 58 7.64 8.92 6.36
C GLU A 58 6.58 7.83 6.17
N VAL A 59 5.64 8.02 5.23
CA VAL A 59 4.68 6.99 4.81
C VAL A 59 5.42 5.71 4.42
N LEU A 60 6.39 5.80 3.52
CA LEU A 60 7.13 4.64 3.03
C LEU A 60 7.87 3.92 4.16
N ALA A 61 8.53 4.67 5.06
CA ALA A 61 9.25 4.10 6.19
C ALA A 61 8.31 3.34 7.15
N LEU A 62 7.12 3.87 7.44
CA LEU A 62 6.12 3.22 8.28
C LEU A 62 5.51 1.99 7.61
N LEU A 63 5.26 2.04 6.30
CA LEU A 63 4.77 0.89 5.53
C LEU A 63 5.81 -0.23 5.43
N GLN A 64 7.09 0.10 5.29
CA GLN A 64 8.17 -0.90 5.33
C GLN A 64 8.27 -1.58 6.69
N GLN A 65 8.09 -0.83 7.79
CA GLN A 65 8.00 -1.42 9.13
C GLN A 65 6.79 -2.34 9.26
N ALA A 66 5.61 -1.92 8.79
CA ALA A 66 4.40 -2.72 8.83
C ALA A 66 4.57 -4.02 8.02
N ASN A 67 5.18 -3.93 6.83
CA ASN A 67 5.50 -5.08 6.00
C ASN A 67 6.49 -6.04 6.69
N ALA A 68 7.48 -5.52 7.41
CA ALA A 68 8.39 -6.35 8.20
C ALA A 68 7.66 -7.10 9.33
N VAL A 69 6.72 -6.44 10.02
CA VAL A 69 5.85 -7.09 11.03
C VAL A 69 5.03 -8.21 10.40
N GLN A 70 4.41 -7.97 9.24
CA GLN A 70 3.61 -8.98 8.53
C GLN A 70 4.47 -10.19 8.12
N LEU A 71 5.69 -9.97 7.65
CA LEU A 71 6.59 -11.04 7.19
C LEU A 71 7.23 -11.84 8.33
N ASN A 72 7.23 -11.31 9.57
CA ASN A 72 7.81 -11.99 10.74
C ASN A 72 6.82 -12.96 11.43
N GLN A 73 5.76 -13.36 10.73
CA GLN A 73 4.76 -14.30 11.26
C GLN A 73 4.85 -15.62 10.53
N GLU A 74 4.76 -16.72 11.28
CA GLU A 74 4.43 -18.01 10.69
C GLU A 74 3.01 -17.95 10.10
N TYR A 75 2.82 -18.54 8.93
CA TYR A 75 1.53 -18.55 8.28
C TYR A 75 0.52 -19.35 9.12
N ASN A 76 -0.63 -18.72 9.41
CA ASN A 76 -1.79 -19.34 10.02
C ASN A 76 -2.99 -19.12 9.08
N GLU A 77 -3.88 -20.11 8.91
CA GLU A 77 -5.02 -20.01 7.98
C GLU A 77 -6.31 -19.68 8.74
N PRO A 78 -6.98 -18.55 8.46
CA PRO A 78 -6.62 -17.51 7.50
C PRO A 78 -5.50 -16.58 8.01
N PRO A 79 -4.74 -15.92 7.12
CA PRO A 79 -3.67 -15.02 7.53
C PRO A 79 -4.21 -13.92 8.43
N HIS A 80 -3.46 -13.58 9.48
CA HIS A 80 -3.81 -12.51 10.42
C HIS A 80 -4.02 -11.15 9.74
N TRP A 81 -3.36 -10.94 8.60
CA TRP A 81 -3.54 -9.77 7.76
C TRP A 81 -3.66 -10.20 6.29
N PHE A 82 -4.85 -10.09 5.73
CA PHE A 82 -5.19 -10.69 4.43
C PHE A 82 -4.62 -9.93 3.23
N MET A 83 -4.33 -8.63 3.36
CA MET A 83 -3.83 -7.81 2.26
C MET A 83 -2.32 -7.63 2.35
N PRO A 84 -1.50 -8.14 1.40
CA PRO A 84 -0.06 -7.96 1.42
C PRO A 84 0.32 -6.47 1.44
N LEU A 85 1.07 -6.03 2.47
CA LEU A 85 1.48 -4.64 2.59
C LEU A 85 2.48 -4.21 1.50
N ARG A 86 3.09 -5.17 0.80
CA ARG A 86 3.89 -4.92 -0.41
C ARG A 86 3.11 -4.16 -1.48
N HIS A 87 1.79 -4.35 -1.58
CA HIS A 87 0.95 -3.58 -2.50
C HIS A 87 1.03 -2.08 -2.21
N CYS A 88 0.97 -1.73 -0.93
CA CYS A 88 1.02 -0.34 -0.48
C CYS A 88 2.43 0.23 -0.55
N VAL A 89 3.45 -0.55 -0.17
CA VAL A 89 4.86 -0.15 -0.33
C VAL A 89 5.17 0.16 -1.80
N GLY A 90 4.80 -0.73 -2.73
CA GLY A 90 5.02 -0.53 -4.16
C GLY A 90 4.24 0.65 -4.73
N THR A 91 3.00 0.85 -4.27
CA THR A 91 2.17 2.00 -4.66
C THR A 91 2.81 3.33 -4.25
N VAL A 92 3.29 3.44 -3.00
CA VAL A 92 3.95 4.66 -2.52
C VAL A 92 5.28 4.89 -3.23
N GLN A 93 6.05 3.83 -3.53
CA GLN A 93 7.26 3.93 -4.35
C GLN A 93 6.96 4.50 -5.73
N LEU A 94 5.88 4.06 -6.40
CA LEU A 94 5.45 4.63 -7.68
C LEU A 94 5.07 6.11 -7.56
N GLN A 95 4.32 6.49 -6.53
CA GLN A 95 3.95 7.89 -6.27
C GLN A 95 5.18 8.78 -6.02
N MET A 96 6.24 8.22 -5.42
CA MET A 96 7.52 8.90 -5.23
C MET A 96 8.41 8.93 -6.48
N GLY A 97 7.99 8.29 -7.58
CA GLY A 97 8.77 8.18 -8.82
C GLY A 97 9.88 7.11 -8.79
N ASP A 98 9.95 6.28 -7.74
CA ASP A 98 10.91 5.18 -7.62
C ASP A 98 10.36 3.90 -8.25
N ALA A 99 10.16 3.95 -9.57
CA ALA A 99 9.68 2.82 -10.35
C ALA A 99 10.57 1.56 -10.24
N PRO A 100 11.93 1.66 -10.21
CA PRO A 100 12.78 0.49 -10.00
C PRO A 100 12.53 -0.22 -8.66
N ALA A 101 12.36 0.53 -7.56
CA ALA A 101 12.05 -0.10 -6.27
C ALA A 101 10.64 -0.71 -6.25
N ALA A 102 9.66 -0.04 -6.86
CA ALA A 102 8.30 -0.56 -7.00
C ALA A 102 8.26 -1.89 -7.77
N ASP A 103 8.95 -1.97 -8.92
CA ASP A 103 9.06 -3.20 -9.71
C ASP A 103 9.55 -4.37 -8.84
N GLN A 104 10.63 -4.17 -8.09
CA GLN A 104 11.16 -5.20 -7.19
C GLN A 104 10.15 -5.58 -6.09
N THR A 105 9.48 -4.60 -5.48
CA THR A 105 8.48 -4.84 -4.43
C THR A 105 7.32 -5.71 -4.93
N PHE A 106 6.80 -5.43 -6.12
CA PHE A 106 5.71 -6.23 -6.72
C PHE A 106 6.19 -7.62 -7.15
N ARG A 107 7.40 -7.75 -7.70
CA ARG A 107 7.98 -9.07 -8.03
C ARG A 107 8.19 -9.93 -6.79
N ASP A 108 8.62 -9.34 -5.68
CA ASP A 108 8.77 -10.08 -4.43
C ASP A 108 7.43 -10.62 -3.92
N ASP A 109 6.32 -9.88 -4.09
CA ASP A 109 4.99 -10.36 -3.70
C ASP A 109 4.54 -11.55 -4.56
N LEU A 110 4.74 -11.44 -5.89
CA LEU A 110 4.40 -12.49 -6.85
C LEU A 110 5.22 -13.77 -6.67
N THR A 111 6.50 -13.64 -6.33
CA THR A 111 7.40 -14.80 -6.19
C THR A 111 7.25 -15.53 -4.87
N ARG A 112 6.93 -14.82 -3.78
CA ARG A 112 6.92 -15.40 -2.44
C ARG A 112 5.58 -15.98 -2.03
N ASN A 113 4.49 -15.34 -2.43
CA ASN A 113 3.19 -15.59 -1.79
C ASN A 113 2.09 -15.91 -2.82
N PHE A 114 1.98 -15.15 -3.90
CA PHE A 114 0.80 -15.22 -4.78
C PHE A 114 1.14 -14.89 -6.25
N PRO A 115 1.52 -15.89 -7.07
CA PRO A 115 2.01 -15.64 -8.44
C PRO A 115 0.98 -14.99 -9.37
N ASP A 116 -0.32 -15.20 -9.10
CA ASP A 116 -1.42 -14.64 -9.89
C ASP A 116 -2.15 -13.50 -9.14
N ASN A 117 -1.46 -12.80 -8.24
CA ASN A 117 -2.05 -11.68 -7.50
C ASN A 117 -2.27 -10.47 -8.42
N GLY A 118 -3.52 -10.23 -8.81
CA GLY A 118 -3.87 -9.16 -9.75
C GLY A 118 -3.44 -7.76 -9.31
N TRP A 119 -3.46 -7.45 -8.02
CA TRP A 119 -2.97 -6.16 -7.50
C TRP A 119 -1.48 -5.97 -7.76
N SER A 120 -0.67 -7.00 -7.49
CA SER A 120 0.77 -6.98 -7.72
C SER A 120 1.12 -7.01 -9.20
N LEU A 121 0.35 -7.75 -10.01
CA LEU A 121 0.53 -7.74 -11.47
C LEU A 121 0.23 -6.36 -12.05
N TYR A 122 -0.86 -5.71 -11.63
CA TYR A 122 -1.19 -4.34 -12.03
C TYR A 122 -0.10 -3.34 -11.63
N GLY A 123 0.35 -3.41 -10.37
CA GLY A 123 1.45 -2.58 -9.87
C GLY A 123 2.75 -2.79 -10.64
N LEU A 124 3.09 -4.05 -10.96
CA LEU A 124 4.28 -4.39 -11.72
C LEU A 124 4.22 -3.84 -13.16
N VAL A 125 3.09 -3.99 -13.85
CA VAL A 125 2.88 -3.40 -15.17
C VAL A 125 3.10 -1.88 -15.12
N THR A 126 2.54 -1.22 -14.11
CA THR A 126 2.67 0.23 -13.91
C THR A 126 4.13 0.62 -13.70
N ALA A 127 4.86 -0.11 -12.85
CA ALA A 127 6.30 0.12 -12.61
C ALA A 127 7.16 -0.14 -13.85
N MET A 128 6.84 -1.16 -14.64
CA MET A 128 7.55 -1.47 -15.88
C MET A 128 7.33 -0.39 -16.94
N ARG A 129 6.09 0.12 -17.09
CA ARG A 129 5.77 1.23 -18.01
C ARG A 129 6.51 2.52 -17.67
N ALA A 130 6.75 2.77 -16.39
CA ALA A 130 7.55 3.92 -15.94
C ALA A 130 9.07 3.77 -16.21
N GLN A 131 9.52 2.58 -16.64
CA GLN A 131 10.93 2.25 -16.92
C GLN A 131 11.14 1.91 -18.41
N VAL A 132 10.82 2.86 -19.28
CA VAL A 132 10.83 2.68 -20.75
C VAL A 132 12.17 2.24 -21.35
N ASP A 133 13.29 2.57 -20.70
CA ASP A 133 14.63 2.17 -21.15
C ASP A 133 15.01 0.73 -20.73
N ARG A 134 14.24 0.13 -19.81
CA ARG A 134 14.54 -1.19 -19.22
C ARG A 134 13.67 -2.30 -19.80
N TYR A 135 12.43 -2.00 -20.16
CA TYR A 135 11.46 -2.98 -20.62
C TYR A 135 10.95 -2.67 -22.00
N THR A 136 10.85 -3.69 -22.85
CA THR A 136 10.21 -3.57 -24.16
C THR A 136 8.69 -3.64 -24.03
N ASP A 137 7.97 -3.17 -25.05
CA ASP A 137 6.51 -3.35 -25.14
C ASP A 137 6.09 -4.82 -25.02
N ARG A 138 6.94 -5.74 -25.52
CA ARG A 138 6.72 -7.17 -25.41
C ARG A 138 6.81 -7.66 -23.97
N ASP A 139 7.78 -7.19 -23.19
CA ASP A 139 7.93 -7.57 -21.79
C ASP A 139 6.72 -7.10 -20.97
N ILE A 140 6.28 -5.87 -21.21
CA ILE A 140 5.10 -5.28 -20.55
C ILE A 140 3.84 -6.05 -20.95
N ALA A 141 3.66 -6.39 -22.23
CA ALA A 141 2.50 -7.13 -22.71
C ALA A 141 2.38 -8.53 -22.08
N LEU A 142 3.49 -9.19 -21.75
CA LEU A 142 3.48 -10.48 -21.07
C LEU A 142 2.89 -10.37 -19.66
N VAL A 143 3.32 -9.38 -18.88
CA VAL A 143 2.81 -9.18 -17.51
C VAL A 143 1.38 -8.64 -17.54
N GLN A 144 1.05 -7.76 -18.49
CA GLN A 144 -0.32 -7.28 -18.72
C GLN A 144 -1.27 -8.45 -19.00
N GLY A 145 -0.90 -9.41 -19.85
CA GLY A 145 -1.75 -10.57 -20.12
C GLY A 145 -2.00 -11.44 -18.88
N ALA A 146 -1.01 -11.55 -17.99
CA ALA A 146 -1.20 -12.23 -16.70
C ALA A 146 -2.15 -11.45 -15.78
N PHE A 147 -2.02 -10.12 -15.73
CA PHE A 147 -2.96 -9.27 -14.99
C PHE A 147 -4.39 -9.41 -15.54
N ASP A 148 -4.57 -9.31 -16.86
CA ASP A 148 -5.89 -9.40 -17.50
C ASP A 148 -6.57 -10.73 -17.16
N ALA A 149 -5.82 -11.84 -17.15
CA ALA A 149 -6.33 -13.14 -16.74
C ALA A 149 -6.67 -13.20 -15.24
N ALA A 150 -5.81 -12.67 -14.38
CA ALA A 150 -6.01 -12.66 -12.93
C ALA A 150 -7.19 -11.76 -12.51
N TRP A 151 -7.51 -10.73 -13.29
CA TRP A 151 -8.51 -9.71 -12.98
C TRP A 151 -9.81 -9.83 -13.79
N GLU A 152 -9.94 -10.85 -14.66
CA GLU A 152 -11.08 -11.04 -15.58
C GLU A 152 -12.45 -11.00 -14.88
N ARG A 153 -12.51 -11.50 -13.63
CA ARG A 153 -13.75 -11.63 -12.84
C ARG A 153 -13.86 -10.64 -11.69
N ALA A 154 -12.97 -9.65 -11.63
CA ALA A 154 -13.02 -8.67 -10.56
C ALA A 154 -14.26 -7.76 -10.70
N ASP A 155 -14.86 -7.39 -9.56
CA ASP A 155 -16.05 -6.54 -9.53
C ASP A 155 -15.78 -5.08 -9.92
N TYR A 156 -14.50 -4.67 -9.99
CA TYR A 156 -14.06 -3.33 -10.34
C TYR A 156 -12.72 -3.36 -11.08
N ALA A 157 -12.46 -2.32 -11.87
CA ALA A 157 -11.20 -2.15 -12.57
C ALA A 157 -10.12 -1.57 -11.63
N LEU A 158 -8.85 -1.95 -11.87
CA LEU A 158 -7.72 -1.22 -11.34
C LEU A 158 -7.26 -0.17 -12.35
N ASP A 159 -7.14 1.06 -11.88
CA ASP A 159 -6.76 2.23 -12.67
C ASP A 159 -5.91 3.20 -11.84
N GLU A 160 -5.57 4.36 -12.41
CA GLU A 160 -4.80 5.40 -11.72
C GLU A 160 -5.51 5.95 -10.47
N ALA A 161 -6.83 5.82 -10.38
CA ALA A 161 -7.61 6.27 -9.23
C ALA A 161 -7.62 5.23 -8.09
N THR A 162 -7.64 3.94 -8.43
CA THR A 162 -7.75 2.83 -7.47
C THR A 162 -6.38 2.35 -6.98
N LEU A 163 -5.35 2.44 -7.83
CA LEU A 163 -3.98 1.98 -7.61
C LEU A 163 -3.87 0.49 -7.25
N ALA A 164 -2.65 0.01 -7.05
CA ALA A 164 -2.41 -1.35 -6.55
C ALA A 164 -2.71 -1.49 -5.04
N CYS A 165 -2.81 -0.38 -4.30
CA CYS A 165 -3.25 -0.34 -2.91
C CYS A 165 -4.23 0.83 -2.67
N PRO A 166 -5.54 0.55 -2.54
CA PRO A 166 -6.55 1.59 -2.34
C PRO A 166 -6.37 2.39 -1.05
N MET A 167 -5.76 1.78 -0.02
CA MET A 167 -5.52 2.47 1.26
C MET A 167 -4.64 3.70 1.11
N PHE A 168 -3.81 3.81 0.06
CA PHE A 168 -2.90 4.92 -0.16
C PHE A 168 -3.12 5.59 -1.53
N ALA A 169 -4.33 5.48 -2.08
CA ALA A 169 -4.76 6.33 -3.18
C ALA A 169 -4.79 7.80 -2.75
N GLY A 170 -4.23 8.68 -3.60
CA GLY A 170 -4.28 10.14 -3.42
C GLY A 170 -3.39 10.72 -2.32
N LEU A 171 -2.21 10.13 -2.05
CA LEU A 171 -1.17 10.77 -1.24
C LEU A 171 -0.57 12.01 -1.93
#